data_AF-A0A4Q6F7F5-F1
#
_entry.id   AF-A0A4Q6F7F5-F1
#
_cell.length_a   1.000
_cell.length_b   1.000
_cell.length_c   1.000
_cell.angle_alpha   90.00
_cell.angle_beta   90.00
_cell.angle_gamma   90.00
#
_symmetry.space_group_name_H-M   'P 1'
#
loop_
_entity.id
_entity.type
_entity.pdbx_description
1 polymer ?
#
loop_
_entity_poly.entity_id
_entity_poly.type
_entity_poly.pdbx_seq_one_letter_code
_entity_poly.pdbx_strand_id
1 'polypeptide(L)'
;MEDFLRILLFGLGATQAGLMFVDEGIFHRRRGLDRFERWGHVADTLMFFAALCIPAFFLPSQGALIAFAILALGSCLLITKDEWIHAEVCTGAEQWCHAMLFVLHGALLTVLGFVWVGNPSVIELKLLPAAVLLSALLGLMMAAKLEVM
;
A
#
# COMPACT_ATOMS: atom_id res chain seq x y z
N MET A 1 -4.91 -8.46 -23.34
CA MET A 1 -5.33 -7.45 -22.35
C MET A 1 -5.06 -7.94 -20.93
N GLU A 2 -5.43 -9.18 -20.59
CA GLU A 2 -5.13 -9.79 -19.28
C GLU A 2 -3.63 -9.78 -18.95
N ASP A 3 -2.77 -10.30 -19.84
CA ASP A 3 -1.32 -10.32 -19.61
C ASP A 3 -0.74 -8.93 -19.36
N PHE A 4 -1.22 -7.93 -20.09
CA PHE A 4 -0.83 -6.54 -19.90
C PHE A 4 -1.21 -6.03 -18.50
N LEU A 5 -2.44 -6.29 -18.04
CA LEU A 5 -2.88 -5.88 -16.70
C LEU A 5 -2.09 -6.57 -15.59
N ARG A 6 -1.72 -7.85 -15.78
CA ARG A 6 -0.88 -8.59 -14.82
C ARG A 6 0.55 -8.06 -14.76
N ILE A 7 1.15 -7.80 -15.92
CA ILE A 7 2.48 -7.15 -16.01
C ILE A 7 2.44 -5.77 -15.34
N LEU A 8 1.37 -5.00 -15.59
CA LEU A 8 1.19 -3.69 -14.98
C LEU A 8 1.01 -3.79 -13.47
N LEU A 9 0.20 -4.73 -12.97
CA LEU A 9 0.02 -4.98 -11.53
C LEU A 9 1.35 -5.31 -10.86
N PHE A 10 2.15 -6.19 -11.46
CA PHE A 10 3.47 -6.54 -10.95
C PHE A 10 4.42 -5.34 -10.97
N GLY A 11 4.48 -4.61 -12.07
CA GLY A 11 5.35 -3.44 -12.21
C GLY A 11 5.01 -2.34 -11.20
N LEU A 12 3.73 -2.02 -11.02
CA LEU A 12 3.27 -1.06 -10.01
C LEU A 12 3.59 -1.55 -8.60
N GLY A 13 3.28 -2.81 -8.29
CA GLY A 13 3.56 -3.40 -6.98
C GLY A 13 5.05 -3.42 -6.62
N ALA A 14 5.91 -3.81 -7.56
CA ALA A 14 7.35 -3.81 -7.38
C ALA A 14 7.89 -2.38 -7.18
N THR A 15 7.37 -1.41 -7.93
CA THR A 15 7.77 -0.01 -7.79
C THR A 15 7.34 0.56 -6.43
N GLN A 16 6.10 0.29 -6.01
CA GLN A 16 5.59 0.73 -4.71
C GLN A 16 6.39 0.09 -3.56
N ALA A 17 6.69 -1.20 -3.63
CA ALA A 17 7.51 -1.89 -2.64
C ALA A 17 8.94 -1.32 -2.59
N GLY A 18 9.53 -0.99 -3.74
CA GLY A 18 10.86 -0.36 -3.81
C GLY A 18 10.88 1.02 -3.17
N LEU A 19 9.87 1.85 -3.44
CA LEU A 19 9.77 3.18 -2.81
C LEU A 19 9.47 3.08 -1.32
N MET A 20 8.62 2.16 -0.88
CA MET A 20 8.40 1.89 0.56
C MET A 20 9.70 1.50 1.26
N PHE A 21 10.52 0.66 0.62
CA PHE A 21 11.82 0.29 1.18
C PHE A 21 12.77 1.48 1.30
N VAL A 22 12.78 2.39 0.31
CA VAL A 22 13.57 3.64 0.39
C VAL A 22 13.05 4.51 1.53
N ASP A 23 11.74 4.66 1.63
CA ASP A 23 11.09 5.48 2.64
C ASP A 23 11.38 4.98 4.06
N GLU A 24 11.04 3.72 4.34
CA GLU A 24 11.29 3.09 5.64
C GLU A 24 12.78 2.91 5.94
N GLY A 25 13.58 2.51 4.94
CA GLY A 25 14.97 2.13 5.11
C GLY A 25 15.94 3.30 5.20
N ILE A 26 15.58 4.45 4.61
CA ILE A 26 16.44 5.63 4.51
C ILE A 26 15.80 6.85 5.18
N PHE A 27 14.61 7.29 4.76
CA PHE A 27 14.03 8.55 5.25
C PHE A 27 13.58 8.44 6.70
N HIS A 28 12.72 7.48 7.02
CA HIS A 28 12.25 7.25 8.38
C HIS A 28 13.37 6.91 9.36
N ARG A 29 14.44 6.23 8.92
CA ARG A 29 15.60 5.98 9.79
C ARG A 29 16.39 7.23 10.13
N ARG A 30 16.50 8.17 9.17
CA ARG A 30 17.29 9.40 9.35
C ARG A 30 16.53 10.42 10.21
N ARG A 31 15.23 10.58 9.97
CA ARG A 31 14.36 11.54 10.66
C ARG A 31 13.83 11.02 11.99
N GLY A 32 13.68 9.69 12.11
CA GLY A 32 12.82 9.09 13.12
C GLY A 32 11.35 9.17 12.73
N LEU A 33 10.51 8.47 13.47
CA LEU A 33 9.07 8.34 13.23
C LEU A 33 8.29 8.78 14.48
N ASP A 34 7.45 9.80 14.33
CA ASP A 34 6.56 10.22 15.41
C ASP A 34 5.53 9.12 15.75
N ARG A 35 4.93 9.19 16.93
CA ARG A 35 3.88 8.25 17.35
C ARG A 35 2.67 8.31 16.43
N PHE A 36 2.27 9.48 15.95
CA PHE A 36 1.13 9.62 15.04
C PHE A 36 1.37 8.85 13.74
N GLU A 37 2.50 9.08 13.09
CA GLU A 37 2.87 8.40 11.84
C GLU A 37 2.96 6.88 12.01
N ARG A 38 3.53 6.41 13.14
CA ARG A 38 3.58 4.96 13.45
C ARG A 38 2.20 4.32 13.51
N TRP A 39 1.26 4.94 14.22
CA TRP A 39 -0.12 4.43 14.28
C TRP A 39 -0.86 4.63 12.96
N GLY A 40 -0.53 5.71 12.25
CA GLY A 40 -0.98 5.99 10.88
C GLY A 40 -0.66 4.82 9.95
N HIS A 41 0.60 4.40 9.89
CA HIS A 41 1.04 3.29 9.04
C HIS A 41 0.33 1.97 9.33
N VAL A 42 0.06 1.68 10.60
CA VAL A 42 -0.72 0.49 10.99
C VAL A 42 -2.13 0.59 10.43
N ALA A 43 -2.79 1.75 10.59
CA ALA A 43 -4.13 1.98 10.06
C ALA A 43 -4.16 1.89 8.52
N ASP A 44 -3.18 2.49 7.84
CA ASP A 44 -3.05 2.45 6.37
C ASP A 44 -2.88 1.02 5.86
N THR A 45 -1.98 0.27 6.50
CA THR A 45 -1.72 -1.13 6.17
C THR A 45 -2.98 -1.98 6.35
N LEU A 46 -3.70 -1.80 7.45
CA LEU A 46 -4.94 -2.55 7.72
C LEU A 46 -6.04 -2.21 6.73
N MET A 47 -6.23 -0.94 6.40
CA MET A 47 -7.24 -0.51 5.42
C MET A 47 -6.91 -1.03 4.02
N PHE A 48 -5.65 -0.93 3.60
CA PHE A 48 -5.19 -1.48 2.33
C PHE A 48 -5.35 -2.99 2.29
N PHE A 49 -4.91 -3.70 3.33
CA PHE A 49 -5.08 -5.15 3.47
C PHE A 49 -6.55 -5.57 3.40
N ALA A 50 -7.46 -4.84 4.04
CA ALA A 50 -8.89 -5.08 3.95
C ALA A 50 -9.42 -4.95 2.51
N ALA A 51 -8.97 -3.92 1.77
CA ALA A 51 -9.31 -3.76 0.36
C ALA A 51 -8.80 -4.95 -0.49
N LEU A 52 -7.57 -5.41 -0.26
CA LEU A 52 -6.98 -6.57 -0.97
C LEU A 52 -7.71 -7.89 -0.67
N CYS A 53 -8.24 -8.05 0.54
CA CYS A 53 -8.98 -9.25 0.93
C CYS A 53 -10.24 -9.46 0.07
N ILE A 54 -10.86 -8.39 -0.45
CA ILE A 54 -12.08 -8.53 -1.24
C ILE A 54 -11.81 -9.31 -2.55
N PRO A 55 -10.89 -8.87 -3.45
CA PRO A 55 -10.47 -9.67 -4.61
C PRO A 55 -9.87 -11.04 -4.25
N ALA A 56 -9.21 -11.16 -3.10
CA ALA A 56 -8.56 -12.38 -2.69
C ALA A 56 -9.55 -13.49 -2.29
N PHE A 57 -10.72 -13.15 -1.74
CA PHE A 57 -11.61 -14.16 -1.15
C PHE A 57 -13.02 -14.19 -1.74
N PHE A 58 -13.41 -13.21 -2.55
CA PHE A 58 -14.76 -13.11 -3.10
C PHE A 58 -14.75 -13.11 -4.63
N LEU A 59 -15.81 -13.64 -5.23
CA LEU A 59 -16.08 -13.48 -6.66
C LEU A 59 -16.67 -12.09 -6.94
N PRO A 60 -16.43 -11.52 -8.14
CA PRO A 60 -17.04 -10.26 -8.53
C PRO A 60 -18.57 -10.36 -8.49
N SER A 61 -19.17 -9.58 -7.61
CA SER A 61 -20.61 -9.39 -7.49
C SER A 61 -20.87 -7.92 -7.21
N GLN A 62 -22.09 -7.43 -7.43
CA GLN A 62 -22.39 -6.01 -7.20
C GLN A 62 -22.03 -5.57 -5.77
N GLY A 63 -22.36 -6.38 -4.76
CA GLY A 63 -22.01 -6.10 -3.37
C GLY A 63 -20.50 -6.10 -3.12
N ALA A 64 -19.77 -7.08 -3.67
CA ALA A 64 -18.32 -7.17 -3.49
C ALA A 64 -17.58 -6.02 -4.21
N LEU A 65 -18.05 -5.60 -5.39
CA LEU A 65 -17.51 -4.47 -6.12
C LEU A 65 -17.70 -3.15 -5.36
N ILE A 66 -18.89 -2.94 -4.77
CA ILE A 66 -19.16 -1.77 -3.93
C ILE A 66 -18.25 -1.80 -2.68
N ALA A 67 -18.15 -2.93 -2.01
CA ALA A 67 -17.29 -3.09 -0.83
C ALA A 67 -15.81 -2.81 -1.17
N PHE A 68 -15.31 -3.38 -2.28
CA PHE A 68 -13.96 -3.12 -2.76
C PHE A 68 -13.75 -1.63 -3.07
N ALA A 69 -14.67 -1.00 -3.80
CA ALA A 69 -14.56 0.41 -4.17
C ALA A 69 -14.55 1.34 -2.93
N ILE A 70 -15.39 1.06 -1.94
CA ILE A 70 -15.42 1.82 -0.66
C ILE A 70 -14.10 1.67 0.09
N LEU A 71 -13.60 0.44 0.24
CA LEU A 71 -12.34 0.18 0.95
C LEU A 71 -11.13 0.74 0.20
N ALA A 72 -11.11 0.61 -1.13
CA ALA A 72 -10.04 1.15 -1.97
C ALA A 72 -9.99 2.68 -1.90
N LEU A 73 -11.14 3.34 -2.07
CA LEU A 73 -11.23 4.80 -1.94
C LEU A 73 -10.88 5.24 -0.52
N GLY A 74 -11.42 4.56 0.50
CA GLY A 74 -11.11 4.82 1.90
C GLY A 74 -9.62 4.68 2.20
N SER A 75 -8.95 3.67 1.64
CA SER A 75 -7.51 3.49 1.75
C SER A 75 -6.72 4.62 1.09
N CYS A 76 -7.09 5.05 -0.12
CA CYS A 76 -6.47 6.18 -0.78
C CYS A 76 -6.67 7.50 -0.02
N LEU A 77 -7.84 7.72 0.58
CA LEU A 77 -8.09 8.92 1.38
C LEU A 77 -7.35 8.87 2.70
N LEU A 78 -7.28 7.71 3.36
CA LEU A 78 -6.65 7.55 4.67
C LEU A 78 -5.16 7.93 4.63
N ILE A 79 -4.41 7.49 3.61
CA ILE A 79 -2.98 7.84 3.49
C ILE A 79 -2.75 9.35 3.34
N THR A 80 -3.72 10.12 2.84
CA THR A 80 -3.57 11.59 2.73
C THR A 80 -3.51 12.31 4.08
N LYS A 81 -3.92 11.65 5.18
CA LYS A 81 -3.83 12.21 6.54
C LYS A 81 -2.38 12.56 6.93
N ASP A 82 -1.40 11.85 6.39
CA ASP A 82 0.00 11.99 6.79
C ASP A 82 0.64 13.25 6.18
N GLU A 83 0.03 13.79 5.12
CA GLU A 83 0.50 15.02 4.46
C GLU A 83 0.59 16.21 5.42
N TRP A 84 -0.23 16.22 6.46
CA TRP A 84 -0.26 17.29 7.45
C TRP A 84 1.04 17.34 8.24
N ILE A 85 1.63 16.18 8.51
CA ILE A 85 2.92 16.05 9.16
C ILE A 85 4.04 16.15 8.14
N HIS A 86 3.90 15.49 6.98
CA HIS A 86 4.94 15.49 5.95
C HIS A 86 5.33 16.90 5.52
N ALA A 87 4.35 17.79 5.36
CA ALA A 87 4.57 19.19 5.02
C ALA A 87 5.46 19.95 6.02
N GLU A 88 5.51 19.52 7.29
CA GLU A 88 6.29 20.16 8.35
C GLU A 88 7.71 19.59 8.46
N VAL A 89 7.87 18.28 8.23
CA VAL A 89 9.08 17.55 8.65
C VAL A 89 9.85 16.88 7.51
N CYS A 90 9.22 16.67 6.34
CA CYS A 90 9.85 15.96 5.24
C CYS A 90 10.73 16.89 4.40
N THR A 91 11.85 16.35 3.94
CA THR A 91 12.64 17.03 2.89
C THR A 91 11.93 16.93 1.54
N GLY A 92 12.30 17.77 0.57
CA GLY A 92 11.68 17.71 -0.77
C GLY A 92 11.79 16.35 -1.47
N ALA A 93 12.86 15.58 -1.21
CA ALA A 93 13.03 14.23 -1.76
C ALA A 93 12.11 13.20 -1.08
N GLU A 94 11.94 13.30 0.23
CA GLU A 94 11.01 12.47 1.01
C GLU A 94 9.56 12.77 0.61
N GLN A 95 9.20 14.06 0.49
CA GLN A 95 7.89 14.49 0.00
C GLN A 95 7.58 13.94 -1.39
N TRP A 96 8.56 13.97 -2.30
CA TRP A 96 8.40 13.40 -3.63
C TRP A 96 8.19 11.88 -3.58
N CYS A 97 8.92 11.18 -2.71
CA CYS A 97 8.76 9.73 -2.50
C CYS A 97 7.33 9.41 -2.03
N HIS A 98 6.82 10.13 -1.03
CA HIS A 98 5.45 9.98 -0.53
C HIS A 98 4.40 10.28 -1.60
N ALA A 99 4.57 11.36 -2.37
CA ALA A 99 3.67 11.67 -3.47
C ALA A 99 3.63 10.54 -4.53
N MET A 100 4.77 9.95 -4.86
CA MET A 100 4.82 8.79 -5.76
C MET A 100 4.13 7.58 -5.16
N LEU A 101 4.33 7.30 -3.87
CA LEU A 101 3.64 6.23 -3.15
C LEU A 101 2.12 6.41 -3.17
N PHE A 102 1.61 7.63 -3.00
CA PHE A 102 0.17 7.91 -3.06
C PHE A 102 -0.42 7.65 -4.46
N VAL A 103 0.28 8.09 -5.51
CA VAL A 103 -0.14 7.85 -6.89
C VAL A 103 -0.14 6.36 -7.21
N LEU A 104 0.92 5.64 -6.82
CA LEU A 104 1.04 4.20 -7.04
C LEU A 104 -0.03 3.41 -6.29
N HIS A 105 -0.37 3.82 -5.06
CA HIS A 105 -1.38 3.16 -4.24
C HIS A 105 -2.74 3.09 -4.94
N GLY A 106 -3.22 4.25 -5.42
CA GLY A 106 -4.48 4.33 -6.17
C GLY A 106 -4.42 3.58 -7.51
N ALA A 107 -3.31 3.70 -8.24
CA ALA A 107 -3.12 2.99 -9.51
C ALA A 107 -3.14 1.47 -9.32
N LEU A 108 -2.46 0.97 -8.28
CA LEU A 108 -2.38 -0.45 -7.96
C LEU A 108 -3.75 -1.01 -7.60
N LEU A 109 -4.52 -0.34 -6.74
CA LEU A 109 -5.89 -0.74 -6.41
C LEU A 109 -6.80 -0.73 -7.63
N THR A 110 -6.65 0.24 -8.52
CA THR A 110 -7.44 0.32 -9.77
C THR A 110 -7.13 -0.86 -10.69
N VAL A 111 -5.85 -1.14 -10.94
CA VAL A 111 -5.43 -2.26 -11.79
C VAL A 111 -5.82 -3.60 -11.18
N LEU A 112 -5.70 -3.75 -9.86
CA LEU A 112 -6.15 -4.92 -9.12
C LEU A 112 -7.65 -5.18 -9.35
N GLY A 113 -8.47 -4.14 -9.27
CA GLY A 113 -9.91 -4.23 -9.55
C GLY A 113 -10.19 -4.73 -10.97
N PHE A 114 -9.48 -4.21 -11.98
CA PHE A 114 -9.63 -4.67 -13.36
C PHE A 114 -9.18 -6.12 -13.56
N VAL A 115 -8.05 -6.52 -12.95
CA VAL A 115 -7.57 -7.91 -12.97
C VAL A 115 -8.62 -8.83 -12.32
N TRP A 116 -9.17 -8.45 -11.18
CA TRP A 116 -10.17 -9.24 -10.47
C TRP A 116 -11.47 -9.42 -11.24
N VAL A 117 -12.01 -8.36 -11.84
CA VAL A 117 -13.22 -8.46 -12.67
C VAL A 117 -12.98 -9.30 -13.93
N GLY A 118 -11.81 -9.16 -14.56
CA GLY A 118 -11.45 -9.90 -15.77
C GLY A 118 -11.17 -11.38 -15.53
N ASN A 119 -10.41 -11.70 -14.47
CA ASN A 119 -10.07 -13.07 -14.09
C ASN A 119 -9.90 -13.19 -12.56
N PRO A 120 -10.97 -13.54 -11.82
CA PRO A 120 -10.93 -13.58 -10.36
C PRO A 120 -10.14 -14.78 -9.78
N SER A 121 -9.66 -15.68 -10.64
CA SER A 121 -8.95 -16.89 -10.26
C SER A 121 -7.42 -16.78 -10.30
N VAL A 122 -6.88 -15.65 -10.78
CA VAL A 122 -5.43 -15.43 -10.86
C VAL A 122 -4.78 -15.45 -9.48
N ILE A 123 -3.61 -16.09 -9.40
CA ILE A 123 -2.93 -16.39 -8.14
C ILE A 123 -2.42 -15.13 -7.44
N GLU A 124 -2.08 -14.10 -8.21
CA GLU A 124 -1.60 -12.82 -7.73
C GLU A 124 -2.58 -12.18 -6.73
N LEU A 125 -3.88 -12.27 -6.98
CA LEU A 125 -4.91 -11.77 -6.07
C LEU A 125 -4.88 -12.47 -4.70
N LYS A 126 -4.51 -13.75 -4.68
CA LYS A 126 -4.45 -14.55 -3.45
C LYS A 126 -3.15 -14.30 -2.68
N LEU A 127 -2.07 -14.00 -3.38
CA LEU A 127 -0.75 -13.79 -2.79
C LEU A 127 -0.55 -12.36 -2.26
N LEU A 128 -1.17 -11.36 -2.88
CA LEU A 128 -0.98 -9.95 -2.52
C LEU A 128 -1.27 -9.62 -1.04
N PRO A 129 -2.38 -10.06 -0.42
CA PRO A 129 -2.60 -9.80 1.00
C PRO A 129 -1.48 -10.34 1.89
N ALA A 130 -1.00 -11.56 1.60
CA ALA A 130 0.10 -12.17 2.36
C ALA A 130 1.43 -11.44 2.13
N ALA A 131 1.71 -11.01 0.90
CA ALA A 131 2.90 -10.23 0.57
C ALA A 131 2.93 -8.89 1.31
N VAL A 132 1.79 -8.19 1.40
CA VAL A 132 1.66 -6.93 2.14
C VAL A 132 1.88 -7.14 3.64
N LEU A 133 1.27 -8.16 4.24
CA LEU A 133 1.51 -8.47 5.65
C LEU A 133 2.98 -8.79 5.93
N LEU A 134 3.62 -9.58 5.05
CA LEU A 134 5.04 -9.87 5.19
C LEU A 134 5.90 -8.60 5.10
N SER A 135 5.61 -7.73 4.14
CA SER A 135 6.30 -6.44 3.99
C SER A 135 6.13 -5.57 5.23
N ALA A 136 4.91 -5.46 5.78
CA ALA A 136 4.63 -4.67 6.98
C ALA A 136 5.37 -5.22 8.21
N LEU A 137 5.43 -6.55 8.37
CA LEU A 137 6.19 -7.18 9.45
C LEU A 137 7.70 -6.93 9.31
N LEU A 138 8.22 -6.97 8.09
CA LEU A 138 9.63 -6.63 7.82
C LEU A 138 9.93 -5.16 8.14
N GLY A 139 9.04 -4.24 7.76
CA GLY A 139 9.13 -2.82 8.12
C GLY A 139 9.14 -2.60 9.63
N LEU A 140 8.25 -3.26 10.37
CA LEU A 140 8.23 -3.23 11.84
C LEU A 140 9.53 -3.76 12.45
N MET A 141 10.09 -4.86 11.93
CA MET A 141 11.38 -5.38 12.40
C MET A 141 12.54 -4.42 12.12
N MET A 142 12.49 -3.71 10.98
CA MET A 142 13.48 -2.70 10.62
C MET A 142 13.40 -1.47 11.53
N ALA A 143 12.20 -1.11 12.00
CA ALA A 143 11.98 -0.05 12.97
C ALA A 143 12.41 -0.45 14.39
N ALA A 144 12.07 -1.66 14.84
CA ALA A 144 12.37 -2.13 16.20
C ALA A 144 13.87 -2.25 16.50
N LYS A 145 14.71 -2.55 15.49
CA LYS A 145 16.17 -2.59 15.66
C LYS A 145 16.80 -1.23 15.99
N LEU A 146 16.09 -0.12 15.78
CA LEU A 146 16.60 1.22 16.04
C LEU A 146 16.32 1.70 17.46
N GLU A 147 15.38 1.09 18.18
CA GLU A 147 15.06 1.46 19.58
C GLU A 147 16.01 0.80 20.61
N VAL A 148 16.88 -0.12 20.16
CA VAL A 148 17.80 -0.90 21.03
C VAL A 148 19.26 -0.41 20.91
N MET A 149 19.54 0.57 20.04
CA MET A 149 20.86 1.20 19.89
C MET A 149 20.88 2.61 20.47
#